data_AF-A0A7K2YDP1-F1
#
_entry.id   AF-A0A7K2YDP1-F1
#
_cell.length_a   1.000
_cell.length_b   1.000
_cell.length_c   1.000
_cell.angle_alpha   90.00
_cell.angle_beta   90.00
_cell.angle_gamma   90.00
#
_symmetry.space_group_name_H-M   'P 1'
#
loop_
_entity.id
_entity.type
_entity.pdbx_description
1 polymer ?
#
loop_
_entity_poly.entity_id
_entity_poly.type
_entity_poly.pdbx_seq_one_letter_code
_entity_poly.pdbx_strand_id
1 'polypeptide(L)'
;MFGIIRPCRHRLSEKLQTEWMAHLCGMCLALRDDHGQAARVATNYDGLIISVLVEAQSERPTADGRRKAGPCPLRAMRRAEVAMGEGARL
;
A
#
# COMPACT_ATOMS: atom_id res chain seq x y z
N MET A 1 -5.63 12.13 1.52
CA MET A 1 -5.78 10.97 0.63
C MET A 1 -7.17 11.02 0.03
N PHE A 2 -7.25 10.97 -1.29
CA PHE A 2 -8.48 11.06 -2.08
C PHE A 2 -8.84 9.69 -2.66
N GLY A 3 -10.02 9.58 -3.28
CA GLY A 3 -10.50 8.37 -3.93
C GLY A 3 -11.99 8.19 -3.73
N ILE A 4 -12.64 7.50 -4.67
CA ILE A 4 -14.10 7.29 -4.70
C ILE A 4 -14.50 6.27 -3.64
N ILE A 5 -13.72 5.20 -3.49
CA ILE A 5 -14.06 4.11 -2.55
C ILE A 5 -13.25 4.27 -1.27
N ARG A 6 -13.93 4.65 -0.18
CA ARG A 6 -13.30 4.78 1.15
C ARG A 6 -13.73 3.64 2.08
N PRO A 7 -12.80 2.84 2.63
CA PRO A 7 -13.17 1.81 3.58
C PRO A 7 -13.71 2.41 4.88
N CYS A 8 -14.77 1.83 5.42
CA CYS A 8 -15.22 2.14 6.77
C CYS A 8 -14.27 1.50 7.78
N ARG A 9 -13.44 2.32 8.44
CA ARG A 9 -12.43 1.87 9.40
C ARG A 9 -13.00 1.04 10.55
N HIS A 10 -14.23 1.32 10.97
CA HIS A 10 -14.92 0.60 12.05
C HIS A 10 -15.31 -0.83 11.68
N ARG A 11 -15.27 -1.19 10.39
CA ARG A 11 -15.64 -2.53 9.89
C ARG A 11 -14.46 -3.34 9.38
N LEU A 12 -13.24 -2.79 9.40
CA LEU A 12 -12.06 -3.57 9.06
C LEU A 12 -11.58 -4.36 10.28
N SER A 13 -11.46 -5.68 10.13
CA SER A 13 -10.74 -6.51 11.09
C SER A 13 -9.28 -6.07 11.22
N GLU A 14 -8.63 -6.33 12.36
CA GLU A 14 -7.23 -5.93 12.59
C GLU A 14 -6.27 -6.46 11.52
N LYS A 15 -6.48 -7.72 11.09
CA LYS A 15 -5.74 -8.32 9.98
C LYS A 15 -5.89 -7.47 8.72
N LEU A 16 -7.13 -7.14 8.35
CA LEU A 16 -7.39 -6.36 7.15
C LEU A 16 -6.83 -4.92 7.26
N GLN A 17 -6.81 -4.32 8.46
CA GLN A 17 -6.15 -3.02 8.68
C GLN A 17 -4.64 -3.10 8.45
N THR A 18 -4.02 -4.21 8.87
CA THR A 18 -2.58 -4.43 8.70
C THR A 18 -2.23 -4.59 7.22
N GLU A 19 -2.96 -5.44 6.50
CA GLU A 19 -2.80 -5.60 5.05
C GLU A 19 -3.03 -4.26 4.34
N TRP A 20 -4.11 -3.54 4.69
CA TRP A 20 -4.42 -2.23 4.11
C TRP A 20 -3.26 -1.24 4.27
N MET A 21 -2.66 -1.19 5.46
CA MET A 21 -1.50 -0.35 5.72
C MET A 21 -0.27 -0.76 4.92
N ALA A 22 -0.06 -2.08 4.75
CA ALA A 22 1.04 -2.62 3.96
C ALA A 22 0.93 -2.22 2.48
N HIS A 23 -0.26 -2.27 1.87
CA HIS A 23 -0.46 -1.82 0.49
C HIS A 23 -0.37 -0.31 0.33
N LEU A 24 -0.95 0.45 1.27
CA LEU A 24 -0.89 1.91 1.25
C LEU A 24 0.56 2.39 1.29
N CYS A 25 1.33 1.85 2.23
CA CYS A 25 2.74 2.18 2.36
C CYS A 25 3.56 1.68 1.16
N GLY A 26 3.25 0.50 0.64
CA GLY A 26 3.89 -0.06 -0.55
C GLY A 26 3.72 0.83 -1.76
N MET A 27 2.49 1.24 -2.07
CA MET A 27 2.18 2.16 -3.17
C MET A 27 2.83 3.54 -2.98
N CYS A 28 2.78 4.11 -1.77
CA CYS A 28 3.43 5.39 -1.49
C CYS A 28 4.94 5.34 -1.78
N LEU A 29 5.58 4.22 -1.46
CA LEU A 29 7.01 4.02 -1.72
C LEU A 29 7.30 3.71 -3.18
N ALA A 30 6.46 2.93 -3.87
CA ALA A 30 6.60 2.69 -5.30
C ALA A 30 6.48 4.00 -6.11
N LEU A 31 5.47 4.83 -5.83
CA LEU A 31 5.32 6.16 -6.43
C LEU A 31 6.56 7.03 -6.18
N ARG A 32 7.13 6.97 -4.97
CA ARG A 32 8.36 7.69 -4.64
C ARG A 32 9.57 7.18 -5.43
N ASP A 33 9.73 5.86 -5.47
CA ASP A 33 10.89 5.21 -6.06
C ASP A 33 10.89 5.40 -7.59
N ASP A 34 9.71 5.37 -8.23
CA ASP A 34 9.56 5.47 -9.68
C ASP A 34 9.40 6.94 -10.18
N HIS A 35 8.83 7.85 -9.39
CA HIS A 35 8.51 9.22 -9.81
C HIS A 35 8.98 10.34 -8.84
N GLY A 36 9.75 10.00 -7.81
CA GLY A 36 10.34 10.97 -6.88
C GLY A 36 9.46 11.35 -5.68
N GLN A 37 10.02 12.14 -4.75
CA GLN A 37 9.38 12.41 -3.44
C GLN A 37 8.00 13.07 -3.53
N ALA A 38 7.80 13.96 -4.51
CA ALA A 38 6.53 14.66 -4.70
C ALA A 38 5.40 13.70 -5.09
N ALA A 39 5.69 12.63 -5.83
CA ALA A 39 4.68 11.67 -6.29
C ALA A 39 3.97 10.94 -5.15
N ARG A 40 4.53 10.96 -3.94
CA ARG A 40 3.88 10.41 -2.74
C ARG A 40 2.50 11.00 -2.47
N VAL A 41 2.26 12.25 -2.88
CA VAL A 41 0.95 12.90 -2.71
C VAL A 41 -0.14 12.27 -3.59
N ALA A 42 0.25 11.56 -4.65
CA ALA A 42 -0.68 10.87 -5.53
C ALA A 42 -1.22 9.56 -4.94
N THR A 43 -0.70 9.12 -3.79
CA THR A 43 -1.23 7.96 -3.06
C THR A 43 -2.71 8.18 -2.75
N ASN A 44 -3.56 7.26 -3.23
CA ASN A 44 -5.02 7.40 -3.18
C ASN A 44 -5.72 6.06 -2.87
N TYR A 45 -7.00 6.11 -2.49
CA TYR A 45 -7.75 4.93 -2.08
C TYR A 45 -8.11 4.00 -3.24
N ASP A 46 -8.36 4.54 -4.43
CA ASP A 46 -8.77 3.74 -5.59
C ASP A 46 -7.60 2.85 -6.06
N GLY A 47 -6.39 3.44 -6.18
CA GLY A 47 -5.16 2.69 -6.46
C GLY A 47 -4.81 1.68 -5.36
N LEU A 48 -5.13 1.99 -4.10
CA LEU A 48 -4.96 1.05 -2.99
C LEU A 48 -5.85 -0.18 -3.15
N ILE A 49 -7.13 0.02 -3.49
CA ILE A 49 -8.07 -1.08 -3.71
C ILE A 49 -7.65 -1.91 -4.91
N ILE A 50 -7.24 -1.27 -6.01
CA ILE A 50 -6.73 -1.98 -7.19
C ILE A 50 -5.51 -2.82 -6.79
N SER A 51 -4.56 -2.26 -6.03
CA SER A 51 -3.39 -3.01 -5.55
C SER A 51 -3.77 -4.25 -4.74
N VAL A 52 -4.78 -4.16 -3.87
CA VAL A 52 -5.26 -5.30 -3.05
C VAL A 52 -5.98 -6.32 -3.92
N LEU A 53 -6.84 -5.87 -4.84
CA LEU A 53 -7.59 -6.77 -5.73
C LEU A 53 -6.68 -7.51 -6.70
N VAL A 54 -5.63 -6.85 -7.19
CA VAL A 54 -4.62 -7.46 -8.06
C VAL A 54 -3.87 -8.54 -7.30
N GLU A 55 -3.39 -8.25 -6.09
CA GLU A 55 -2.73 -9.27 -5.25
C GLU A 55 -3.66 -10.46 -4.96
N ALA A 56 -4.95 -10.21 -4.68
CA ALA A 56 -5.92 -11.26 -4.41
C ALA A 56 -6.25 -12.16 -5.63
N GLN A 57 -6.02 -11.66 -6.84
CA GLN A 57 -6.27 -12.38 -8.10
C GLN A 57 -5.01 -13.02 -8.69
N SER A 58 -3.82 -12.69 -8.18
CA SER A 58 -2.56 -13.27 -8.65
C SER A 58 -2.50 -14.77 -8.31
N GLU A 59 -2.31 -15.61 -9.34
CA GLU A 59 -2.29 -17.08 -9.25
C GLU A 59 -1.22 -17.63 -8.29
N ARG A 60 -0.18 -16.83 -8.02
CA ARG A 60 0.75 -17.03 -6.92
C ARG A 60 0.60 -15.84 -5.97
N PRO A 61 0.01 -16.02 -4.76
CA PRO A 61 0.17 -15.02 -3.72
C PRO A 61 1.66 -14.97 -3.43
N THR A 62 2.34 -13.97 -3.97
CA THR A 62 3.80 -13.88 -3.89
C THR A 62 4.17 -13.84 -2.42
N ALA A 63 4.81 -14.90 -1.91
CA ALA A 63 5.57 -14.80 -0.68
C ALA A 63 6.66 -13.70 -0.79
N ASP A 64 7.04 -13.34 -2.03
CA ASP A 64 7.88 -12.20 -2.42
C ASP A 64 7.13 -10.84 -2.48
N GLY A 65 5.83 -10.80 -2.20
CA GLY A 65 4.98 -9.61 -2.37
C GLY A 65 5.16 -8.55 -1.28
N ARG A 66 5.89 -8.89 -0.21
CA ARG A 66 6.20 -7.99 0.89
C ARG A 66 7.69 -7.66 0.91
N ARG A 67 8.00 -6.38 1.08
CA ARG A 67 9.36 -5.87 1.31
C ARG A 67 9.44 -5.12 2.63
N LYS A 68 10.60 -5.20 3.29
CA LYS A 68 10.87 -4.42 4.50
C LYS A 68 11.07 -2.95 4.16
N ALA A 69 10.13 -2.11 4.56
CA ALA A 69 10.27 -0.67 4.46
C ALA A 69 11.19 -0.11 5.55
N GLY A 70 11.96 0.92 5.18
CA GLY A 70 12.74 1.70 6.13
C GLY A 70 11.87 2.47 7.15
N PRO A 71 12.52 3.12 8.14
CA PRO A 71 11.85 4.04 9.06
C PRO A 71 11.05 5.11 8.30
N CYS A 72 9.82 5.38 8.75
CA CYS A 72 8.96 6.38 8.11
C CYS A 72 8.36 7.34 9.15
N PRO A 73 8.44 8.66 8.96
CA PRO A 73 7.88 9.63 9.91
C PRO A 73 6.36 9.48 10.07
N LEU A 74 5.64 9.11 8.99
CA LEU A 74 4.19 8.84 9.03
C LEU A 74 3.83 7.59 9.86
N ARG A 75 4.83 6.77 10.24
CA ARG A 75 4.70 5.62 11.14
C ARG A 75 5.50 5.81 12.42
N ALA A 76 5.73 7.05 12.87
CA ALA A 76 6.56 7.35 14.04
C ALA A 76 7.95 6.68 13.99
N MET A 77 8.58 6.72 12.81
CA MET A 77 9.88 6.11 12.51
C MET A 77 9.93 4.57 12.62
N ARG A 78 8.78 3.90 12.74
CA ARG A 78 8.74 2.43 12.74
C ARG A 78 8.91 1.85 11.33
N ARG A 79 9.66 0.74 11.28
CA ARG A 79 9.77 -0.13 10.09
C ARG A 79 8.51 -0.99 9.97
N ALA A 80 8.22 -1.45 8.76
CA ALA A 80 7.08 -2.31 8.49
C ALA A 80 7.35 -3.16 7.24
N GLU A 81 6.72 -4.33 7.18
CA GLU A 81 6.59 -5.07 5.92
C GLU A 81 5.48 -4.40 5.09
N VAL A 82 5.78 -4.09 3.82
CA VAL A 82 4.87 -3.37 2.92
C VAL A 82 4.75 -4.10 1.60
N ALA A 83 3.67 -3.90 0.85
CA ALA A 83 3.56 -4.44 -0.50
C ALA A 83 4.73 -3.97 -1.39
N MET A 84 5.14 -4.80 -2.35
CA MET A 84 6.10 -4.43 -3.41
C MET A 84 5.58 -3.29 -4.31
N GLY A 85 4.31 -2.90 -4.16
CA GLY A 85 3.76 -1.71 -4.79
C GLY A 85 3.47 -1.88 -6.27
N GLU A 86 3.30 -3.11 -6.77
CA GLU A 86 2.93 -3.37 -8.16
C GLU A 86 1.66 -2.63 -8.58
N GLY A 87 0.71 -2.43 -7.66
CA GLY A 87 -0.48 -1.63 -7.92
C GLY A 87 -0.23 -0.16 -8.27
N ALA A 88 0.96 0.38 -7.97
CA ALA A 88 1.36 1.72 -8.41
C ALA A 88 1.94 1.72 -9.84
N ARG A 89 2.23 0.55 -10.41
CA ARG A 89 2.85 0.34 -11.73
C ARG A 89 1.87 -0.20 -12.78
N LEU A 90 0.61 -0.37 -12.41
CA LEU A 90 -0.48 -0.78 -13.29
C LEU A 90 -0.94 0.36 -14.21
#